data_AF-A0A2V7VX48-F1
#
_entry.id   AF-A0A2V7VX48-F1
#
_cell.length_a   1.000
_cell.length_b   1.000
_cell.length_c   1.000
_cell.angle_alpha   90.00
_cell.angle_beta   90.00
_cell.angle_gamma   90.00
#
_symmetry.space_group_name_H-M   'P 1'
#
loop_
_entity.id
_entity.type
_entity.pdbx_description
1 polymer ?
#
loop_
_entity_poly.entity_id
_entity_poly.type
_entity_poly.pdbx_seq_one_letter_code
_entity_poly.pdbx_strand_id
1 'polypeptide(L)'
;SGVGIRRYVRESDLTPEEKSYLRRQGRLAAINLLDPNLYGGYGLTSHGRAINVAASHTLTPFGYAIDVNTFLRDRDHRAFVVLHLYRNHERTFPGIELELPGARITPRLALWSQPSNQRFRDSAGRFGALAGVQVRRGRWYAELDAKSAGWVAANVHLDRSASARLGFALR
;
A
#
# COMPACT_ATOMS: atom_id res chain seq x y z
N SER A 1 -11.94 -25.59 -30.86
CA SER A 1 -12.96 -25.63 -29.80
C SER A 1 -12.31 -25.25 -28.49
N GLY A 2 -12.47 -24.00 -28.04
CA GLY A 2 -11.88 -23.56 -26.78
C GLY A 2 -12.71 -24.10 -25.62
N VAL A 3 -12.11 -24.90 -24.74
CA VAL A 3 -12.75 -25.28 -23.48
C VAL A 3 -12.92 -23.98 -22.70
N GLY A 4 -14.14 -23.46 -22.66
CA GLY A 4 -14.43 -22.15 -22.08
C GLY A 4 -13.90 -22.04 -20.65
N ILE A 5 -13.40 -20.86 -20.29
CA ILE A 5 -12.94 -20.57 -18.92
C ILE A 5 -14.13 -20.80 -17.98
N ARG A 6 -14.05 -21.83 -17.13
CA ARG A 6 -15.05 -22.12 -16.11
C ARG A 6 -14.92 -21.06 -15.02
N ARG A 7 -15.69 -19.97 -15.15
CA ARG A 7 -15.78 -18.92 -14.13
C ARG A 7 -16.63 -19.44 -12.99
N TYR A 8 -16.15 -19.32 -11.77
CA TYR A 8 -16.97 -19.51 -10.58
C TYR A 8 -18.12 -18.51 -10.63
N VAL A 9 -19.36 -18.98 -10.51
CA VAL A 9 -20.56 -18.13 -10.52
C VAL A 9 -21.15 -18.05 -9.11
N ARG A 10 -20.92 -19.07 -8.28
CA ARG A 10 -21.47 -19.21 -6.93
C ARG A 10 -20.37 -19.58 -5.92
N GLU A 11 -20.59 -19.23 -4.65
CA GLU A 11 -19.71 -19.65 -3.55
C GLU A 11 -19.64 -21.19 -3.43
N SER A 12 -20.70 -21.89 -3.81
CA SER A 12 -20.75 -23.36 -3.86
C SER A 12 -19.76 -23.98 -4.85
N ASP A 13 -19.28 -23.19 -5.81
CA ASP A 13 -18.35 -23.66 -6.84
C ASP A 13 -16.90 -23.67 -6.33
N LEU A 14 -16.63 -23.04 -5.17
CA LEU A 14 -15.32 -22.95 -4.55
C LEU A 14 -14.93 -24.23 -3.83
N THR A 15 -13.66 -24.60 -3.91
CA THR A 15 -13.13 -25.67 -3.06
C THR A 15 -13.16 -25.26 -1.58
N PRO A 16 -13.09 -26.22 -0.64
CA PRO A 16 -12.99 -25.89 0.79
C PRO A 16 -11.84 -24.94 1.13
N GLU A 17 -10.69 -25.08 0.46
CA GLU A 17 -9.52 -24.22 0.65
C GLU A 17 -9.79 -22.80 0.15
N GLU A 18 -10.35 -22.65 -1.05
CA GLU A 18 -10.71 -21.36 -1.63
C GLU A 18 -11.75 -20.63 -0.76
N LYS A 19 -12.76 -21.36 -0.28
CA LYS A 19 -13.78 -20.84 0.63
C LYS A 19 -13.19 -20.40 1.97
N SER A 20 -12.25 -21.18 2.53
CA SER A 20 -11.52 -20.83 3.75
C SER A 20 -10.68 -19.56 3.54
N TYR A 21 -9.99 -19.46 2.40
CA TYR A 21 -9.23 -18.27 2.04
C TYR A 21 -10.13 -17.04 1.90
N LEU A 22 -11.25 -17.15 1.19
CA LEU A 22 -12.22 -16.06 1.03
C LEU A 22 -12.76 -15.57 2.37
N ARG A 23 -13.15 -16.49 3.26
CA ARG A 23 -13.60 -16.16 4.62
C ARG A 23 -12.50 -15.48 5.44
N ARG A 24 -11.25 -15.91 5.30
CA ARG A 24 -10.10 -15.25 5.93
C ARG A 24 -9.95 -13.81 5.42
N GLN A 25 -10.02 -13.58 4.11
CA GLN A 25 -9.94 -12.22 3.56
C GLN A 25 -11.09 -11.33 4.06
N GLY A 26 -12.32 -11.86 4.13
CA GLY A 26 -13.46 -11.13 4.70
C GLY A 26 -13.26 -10.74 6.17
N ARG A 27 -12.65 -11.61 6.98
CA ARG A 27 -12.29 -11.29 8.37
C ARG A 27 -11.18 -10.25 8.45
N LEU A 28 -10.15 -10.37 7.62
CA LEU A 28 -9.03 -9.41 7.57
C LEU A 28 -9.48 -8.02 7.12
N ALA A 29 -10.55 -7.92 6.33
CA ALA A 29 -11.11 -6.63 5.94
C ALA A 29 -11.54 -5.76 7.15
N ALA A 30 -11.83 -6.38 8.30
CA ALA A 30 -12.10 -5.64 9.55
C ALA A 30 -10.89 -4.85 10.06
N ILE A 31 -9.67 -5.17 9.62
CA ILE A 31 -8.46 -4.36 9.90
C ILE A 31 -8.63 -2.93 9.39
N ASN A 32 -9.35 -2.73 8.28
CA ASN A 32 -9.62 -1.39 7.75
C ASN A 32 -10.48 -0.51 8.68
N LEU A 33 -11.07 -1.10 9.73
CA LEU A 33 -11.76 -0.36 10.79
C LEU A 33 -10.80 0.12 11.88
N LEU A 34 -9.54 -0.32 11.88
CA LEU A 34 -8.51 0.13 12.82
C LEU A 34 -7.89 1.45 12.36
N ASP A 35 -8.73 2.47 12.22
CA ASP A 35 -8.33 3.84 11.89
C ASP A 35 -9.07 4.80 12.83
N PRO A 36 -8.36 5.49 13.76
CA PRO A 36 -8.96 6.47 14.65
C PRO A 36 -9.77 7.55 13.94
N ASN A 37 -9.38 7.92 12.70
CA ASN A 37 -10.04 8.98 11.94
C ASN A 37 -11.48 8.61 11.57
N LEU A 38 -11.80 7.32 11.43
CA LEU A 38 -13.17 6.85 11.18
C LEU A 38 -14.13 7.16 12.34
N TYR A 39 -13.59 7.31 13.55
CA TYR A 39 -14.35 7.57 14.76
C TYR A 39 -14.16 9.00 15.28
N GLY A 40 -13.61 9.89 14.45
CA GLY A 40 -13.34 11.29 14.81
C GLY A 40 -12.15 11.47 15.77
N GLY A 41 -11.32 10.45 15.96
CA GLY A 41 -10.09 10.51 16.73
C GLY A 41 -8.91 11.00 15.89
N TYR A 42 -8.08 11.89 16.45
CA TYR A 42 -6.95 12.51 15.74
C TYR A 42 -5.57 12.00 16.21
N GLY A 43 -5.53 10.90 16.95
CA GLY A 43 -4.31 10.33 17.54
C GLY A 43 -3.93 10.94 18.89
N LEU A 44 -2.72 10.63 19.36
CA LEU A 44 -2.17 11.17 20.61
C LEU A 44 -1.40 12.45 20.33
N THR A 45 -1.69 13.52 21.08
CA THR A 45 -1.01 14.82 20.95
C THR A 45 -0.41 15.28 22.27
N SER A 46 0.85 15.70 22.27
CA SER A 46 1.54 16.20 23.47
C SER A 46 2.66 17.18 23.09
N HIS A 47 2.72 18.35 23.73
CA HIS A 47 3.80 19.34 23.59
C HIS A 47 4.22 19.67 22.14
N GLY A 48 3.25 19.88 21.24
CA GLY A 48 3.52 20.18 19.83
C GLY A 48 3.86 18.97 18.95
N ARG A 49 3.84 17.76 19.52
CA ARG A 49 3.96 16.49 18.82
C ARG A 49 2.61 15.82 18.67
N ALA A 50 2.40 15.13 17.55
CA ALA A 50 1.23 14.30 17.31
C ALA A 50 1.66 12.98 16.66
N ILE A 51 1.02 11.89 17.09
CA ILE A 51 1.13 10.56 16.49
C ILE A 51 -0.26 10.01 16.25
N ASN A 52 -0.51 9.52 15.04
CA ASN A 52 -1.71 8.78 14.68
C ASN A 52 -1.27 7.47 14.01
N VAL A 53 -1.91 6.36 14.36
CA VAL A 53 -1.63 5.06 13.79
C VAL A 53 -2.95 4.46 13.30
N ALA A 54 -2.95 4.03 12.05
CA ALA A 54 -4.04 3.29 11.44
C ALA A 54 -3.49 1.99 10.83
N ALA A 55 -4.35 1.02 10.59
CA ALA A 55 -3.99 -0.19 9.86
C ALA A 55 -4.92 -0.38 8.65
N SER A 56 -4.40 -1.02 7.60
CA SER A 56 -5.18 -1.34 6.41
C SER A 56 -4.91 -2.75 5.93
N HIS A 57 -5.91 -3.34 5.30
CA HIS A 57 -5.85 -4.62 4.58
C HIS A 57 -6.26 -4.39 3.13
N THR A 58 -5.34 -4.68 2.20
CA THR A 58 -5.53 -4.46 0.76
C THR A 58 -5.21 -5.74 0.00
N LEU A 59 -6.04 -6.10 -0.97
CA LEU A 59 -5.76 -7.22 -1.86
C LEU A 59 -4.66 -6.86 -2.87
N THR A 60 -3.77 -7.81 -3.14
CA THR A 60 -2.68 -7.68 -4.12
C THR A 60 -2.77 -8.79 -5.16
N PRO A 61 -2.09 -8.66 -6.31
CA PRO A 61 -2.08 -9.71 -7.34
C PRO A 61 -1.62 -11.09 -6.85
N PHE A 62 -0.84 -11.12 -5.76
CA PHE A 62 -0.28 -12.33 -5.16
C PHE A 62 -0.92 -12.71 -3.81
N GLY A 63 -1.99 -12.03 -3.38
CA GLY A 63 -2.63 -12.29 -2.10
C GLY A 63 -3.12 -11.00 -1.47
N TYR A 64 -2.45 -10.53 -0.43
CA TYR A 64 -2.82 -9.30 0.26
C TYR A 64 -1.62 -8.62 0.92
N ALA A 65 -1.82 -7.37 1.33
CA ALA A 65 -0.95 -6.61 2.21
C ALA A 65 -1.72 -6.21 3.47
N ILE A 66 -1.06 -6.27 4.61
CA ILE A 66 -1.49 -5.58 5.83
C ILE A 66 -0.48 -4.46 6.07
N ASP A 67 -0.96 -3.24 6.20
CA ASP A 67 -0.11 -2.08 6.40
C ASP A 67 -0.39 -1.45 7.76
N VAL A 68 0.67 -0.97 8.42
CA VAL A 68 0.57 -0.10 9.60
C VAL A 68 1.01 1.29 9.18
N ASN A 69 0.05 2.20 9.12
CA ASN A 69 0.18 3.57 8.66
C ASN A 69 0.39 4.49 9.86
N THR A 70 1.58 5.07 9.99
CA THR A 70 1.95 5.94 11.12
C THR A 70 2.17 7.36 10.63
N PHE A 71 1.36 8.29 11.15
CA PHE A 71 1.45 9.71 10.87
C PHE A 71 2.11 10.41 12.06
N LEU A 72 3.20 11.11 11.79
CA LEU A 72 3.98 11.84 12.79
C LEU A 72 4.01 13.32 12.46
N ARG A 73 3.85 14.16 13.47
CA ARG A 73 4.05 15.61 13.39
C ARG A 73 4.82 16.10 14.59
N ASP A 74 5.88 16.88 14.38
CA ASP A 74 6.58 17.64 15.42
C ASP A 74 6.81 19.06 14.90
N ARG A 75 6.03 20.02 15.43
CA ARG A 75 6.03 21.44 14.98
C ARG A 75 5.89 21.55 13.44
N ASP A 76 6.98 21.87 12.76
CA ASP A 76 7.05 22.08 11.31
C ASP A 76 7.40 20.82 10.52
N HIS A 77 7.79 19.74 11.20
CA HIS A 77 8.18 18.47 10.58
C HIS A 77 7.01 17.50 10.58
N ARG A 78 6.84 16.82 9.44
CA ARG A 78 5.84 15.77 9.26
C ARG A 78 6.53 14.57 8.63
N ALA A 79 6.12 13.38 9.06
CA ALA A 79 6.55 12.14 8.46
C ALA A 79 5.36 11.19 8.38
N PHE A 80 5.29 10.45 7.29
CA PHE A 80 4.38 9.34 7.12
C PHE A 80 5.20 8.08 6.90
N VAL A 81 5.02 7.10 7.78
CA VAL A 81 5.75 5.83 7.74
C VAL A 81 4.75 4.71 7.60
N VAL A 82 4.99 3.83 6.63
CA VAL A 82 4.19 2.62 6.45
C VAL A 82 5.08 1.41 6.67
N LEU A 83 4.62 0.48 7.49
CA LEU A 83 5.18 -0.87 7.54
C LEU A 83 4.28 -1.79 6.74
N HIS A 84 4.83 -2.42 5.71
CA HIS A 84 4.10 -3.34 4.86
C HIS A 84 4.35 -4.79 5.27
N LEU A 85 3.28 -5.55 5.37
CA LEU A 85 3.31 -7.00 5.53
C LEU A 85 2.60 -7.66 4.35
N TYR A 86 3.36 -7.91 3.29
CA TYR A 86 2.87 -8.62 2.11
C TYR A 86 2.73 -10.10 2.43
N ARG A 87 1.63 -10.72 2.00
CA ARG A 87 1.39 -12.15 2.19
C ARG A 87 0.83 -12.79 0.94
N ASN A 88 1.44 -13.90 0.56
CA ASN A 88 0.89 -14.82 -0.44
C ASN A 88 0.35 -16.08 0.25
N HIS A 89 0.20 -17.20 -0.47
CA HIS A 89 -0.36 -18.45 0.05
C HIS A 89 0.27 -18.86 1.41
N GLU A 90 1.59 -18.89 1.47
CA GLU A 90 2.33 -19.44 2.63
C GLU A 90 3.42 -18.52 3.17
N ARG A 91 3.83 -17.49 2.41
CA ARG A 91 4.96 -16.64 2.76
C ARG A 91 4.54 -15.22 3.07
N THR A 92 5.36 -14.61 3.90
CA THR A 92 5.24 -13.22 4.32
C THR A 92 6.49 -12.48 3.89
N PHE A 93 6.33 -11.27 3.38
CA PHE A 93 7.41 -10.44 2.89
C PHE A 93 7.27 -9.03 3.48
N PRO A 94 8.33 -8.48 4.09
CA PRO A 94 8.27 -7.16 4.70
C PRO A 94 8.48 -6.05 3.68
N GLY A 95 7.98 -4.87 4.01
CA GLY A 95 8.39 -3.62 3.37
C GLY A 95 8.24 -2.44 4.32
N ILE A 96 8.83 -1.32 3.92
CA ILE A 96 8.73 -0.04 4.60
C ILE A 96 8.61 1.08 3.58
N GLU A 97 7.82 2.08 3.90
CA GLU A 97 7.71 3.31 3.14
C GLU A 97 7.85 4.50 4.09
N LEU A 98 8.54 5.54 3.60
CA LEU A 98 8.71 6.81 4.26
C LEU A 98 8.37 7.92 3.27
N GLU A 99 7.47 8.80 3.67
CA GLU A 99 7.20 10.07 3.02
C GLU A 99 7.46 11.19 4.02
N LEU A 100 8.08 12.28 3.57
CA LEU A 100 8.37 13.46 4.41
C LEU A 100 7.63 14.69 3.86
N PRO A 101 6.34 14.88 4.19
CA PRO A 101 5.56 16.00 3.68
C PRO A 101 6.15 17.36 4.09
N GLY A 102 6.68 18.10 3.11
CA GLY A 102 7.16 19.46 3.29
C GLY A 102 6.23 20.50 2.65
N ALA A 103 6.49 21.78 2.91
CA ALA A 103 5.68 22.86 2.35
C ALA A 103 5.78 22.96 0.81
N ARG A 104 6.96 22.65 0.27
CA ARG A 104 7.31 22.75 -1.17
C ARG A 104 7.79 21.44 -1.78
N ILE A 105 8.44 20.58 -1.01
CA ILE A 105 9.02 19.32 -1.49
C ILE A 105 8.58 18.22 -0.53
N THR A 106 8.13 17.11 -1.09
CA THR A 106 7.76 15.91 -0.36
C THR A 106 8.47 14.72 -1.01
N PRO A 107 9.64 14.32 -0.48
CA PRO A 107 10.31 13.11 -0.94
C PRO A 107 9.60 11.87 -0.36
N ARG A 108 9.65 10.78 -1.13
CA ARG A 108 9.08 9.48 -0.80
C ARG A 108 10.08 8.38 -1.15
N LEU A 109 10.23 7.40 -0.27
CA LEU A 109 11.05 6.23 -0.49
C LEU A 109 10.31 5.00 0.05
N ALA A 110 10.22 3.94 -0.74
CA ALA A 110 9.73 2.65 -0.28
C ALA A 110 10.72 1.55 -0.65
N LEU A 111 10.88 0.58 0.25
CA LEU A 111 11.69 -0.62 0.07
C LEU A 111 10.85 -1.82 0.48
N TRP A 112 10.90 -2.90 -0.30
CA TRP A 112 10.09 -4.07 0.00
C TRP A 112 10.75 -5.36 -0.47
N SER A 113 10.26 -6.47 0.07
CA SER A 113 10.36 -7.79 -0.54
C SER A 113 8.94 -8.24 -0.91
N GLN A 114 8.80 -8.88 -2.06
CA GLN A 114 7.53 -9.41 -2.58
C GLN A 114 7.78 -10.71 -3.34
N PRO A 115 6.75 -11.52 -3.66
CA PRO A 115 6.94 -12.71 -4.47
C PRO A 115 7.54 -12.39 -5.85
N SER A 116 8.53 -13.18 -6.27
CA SER A 116 9.40 -12.86 -7.40
C SER A 116 8.68 -12.67 -8.74
N ASN A 117 7.60 -13.43 -8.97
CA ASN A 117 6.77 -13.34 -10.16
C ASN A 117 5.38 -12.78 -9.83
N GLN A 118 5.20 -12.22 -8.63
CA GLN A 118 3.93 -11.72 -8.13
C GLN A 118 2.79 -12.75 -8.22
N ARG A 119 3.11 -14.03 -7.97
CA ARG A 119 2.11 -15.11 -7.95
C ARG A 119 1.75 -15.51 -6.54
N PHE A 120 0.52 -15.98 -6.39
CA PHE A 120 -0.03 -16.44 -5.11
C PHE A 120 0.77 -17.59 -4.48
N ARG A 121 1.35 -18.50 -5.30
CA ARG A 121 2.09 -19.69 -4.85
C ARG A 121 3.61 -19.59 -5.03
N ASP A 122 4.14 -18.40 -5.32
CA ASP A 122 5.57 -18.21 -5.44
C ASP A 122 6.27 -18.47 -4.10
N SER A 123 7.39 -19.18 -4.14
CA SER A 123 8.24 -19.40 -2.98
C SER A 123 9.31 -18.30 -2.86
N ALA A 124 9.95 -17.92 -3.95
CA ALA A 124 11.04 -16.94 -3.91
C ALA A 124 10.55 -15.49 -3.73
N GLY A 125 11.23 -14.72 -2.89
CA GLY A 125 11.06 -13.27 -2.77
C GLY A 125 12.03 -12.50 -3.67
N ARG A 126 11.61 -11.32 -4.13
CA ARG A 126 12.42 -10.34 -4.85
C ARG A 126 12.34 -9.01 -4.12
N PHE A 127 13.50 -8.39 -3.94
CA PHE A 127 13.59 -7.04 -3.41
C PHE A 127 13.15 -6.01 -4.45
N GLY A 128 12.42 -5.00 -3.99
CA GLY A 128 11.99 -3.86 -4.79
C GLY A 128 12.10 -2.54 -4.03
N ALA A 129 12.03 -1.45 -4.78
CA ALA A 129 12.19 -0.11 -4.27
C ALA A 129 11.42 0.90 -5.14
N LEU A 130 10.98 1.98 -4.51
CA LEU A 130 10.41 3.16 -5.15
C LEU A 130 11.08 4.39 -4.56
N ALA A 131 11.45 5.34 -5.42
CA ALA A 131 11.86 6.68 -5.03
C ALA A 131 10.97 7.68 -5.76
N GLY A 132 10.47 8.65 -5.00
CA GLY A 132 9.52 9.64 -5.49
C GLY A 132 9.80 11.02 -4.91
N VAL A 133 9.39 12.04 -5.65
CA VAL A 133 9.38 13.41 -5.15
C VAL A 133 8.20 14.17 -5.72
N GLN A 134 7.46 14.81 -4.82
CA GLN A 134 6.47 15.81 -5.19
C GLN A 134 7.03 17.21 -4.91
N VAL A 135 6.85 18.12 -5.86
CA VAL A 135 7.22 19.53 -5.74
C VAL A 135 5.98 20.39 -5.96
N ARG A 136 5.73 21.33 -5.04
CA ARG A 136 4.62 22.27 -5.09
C ARG A 136 5.11 23.70 -5.19
N ARG A 137 4.55 24.45 -6.14
CA ARG A 137 4.79 25.89 -6.34
C ARG A 137 3.47 26.63 -6.54
N GLY A 138 3.01 27.31 -5.48
CA GLY A 138 1.70 27.96 -5.47
C GLY A 138 0.60 26.92 -5.68
N ARG A 139 -0.17 27.07 -6.77
CA ARG A 139 -1.28 26.17 -7.13
C ARG A 139 -0.85 24.99 -8.00
N TRP A 140 0.39 24.96 -8.45
CA TRP A 140 0.92 23.88 -9.27
C TRP A 140 1.62 22.85 -8.42
N TYR A 141 1.50 21.58 -8.81
CA TYR A 141 2.36 20.52 -8.32
C TYR A 141 2.85 19.63 -9.45
N ALA A 142 4.03 19.06 -9.24
CA ALA A 142 4.63 18.03 -10.06
C ALA A 142 5.03 16.86 -9.16
N GLU A 143 4.84 15.64 -9.63
CA GLU A 143 5.23 14.41 -8.95
C GLU A 143 6.01 13.55 -9.92
N LEU A 144 7.15 13.05 -9.48
CA LEU A 144 8.02 12.15 -10.24
C LEU A 144 8.28 10.93 -9.37
N ASP A 145 7.98 9.75 -9.91
CA ASP A 145 8.24 8.47 -9.25
C ASP A 145 9.04 7.56 -10.17
N ALA A 146 10.01 6.85 -9.60
CA ALA A 146 10.70 5.74 -10.23
C ALA A 146 10.62 4.52 -9.32
N LYS A 147 10.23 3.38 -9.87
CA LYS A 147 10.18 2.12 -9.11
C LYS A 147 10.80 0.97 -9.86
N SER A 148 11.31 0.00 -9.11
CA SER A 148 11.67 -1.29 -9.64
C SER A 148 10.44 -2.20 -9.86
N ALA A 149 10.66 -3.42 -10.35
CA ALA A 149 9.58 -4.38 -10.54
C ALA A 149 9.00 -4.80 -9.19
N GLY A 150 7.68 -4.84 -9.10
CA GLY A 150 6.94 -5.02 -7.86
C GLY A 150 5.58 -4.31 -7.92
N TRP A 151 4.67 -4.76 -7.07
CA TRP A 151 3.39 -4.10 -6.86
C TRP A 151 3.55 -2.96 -5.86
N VAL A 152 2.94 -1.82 -6.12
CA VAL A 152 2.82 -0.69 -5.18
C VAL A 152 1.39 -0.17 -5.28
N ALA A 153 0.75 0.13 -4.15
CA ALA A 153 -0.58 0.70 -4.14
C ALA A 153 -0.64 1.98 -5.00
N ALA A 154 -1.75 2.16 -5.74
CA ALA A 154 -1.98 3.26 -6.69
C ALA A 154 -1.00 3.34 -7.89
N ASN A 155 -0.07 2.39 -8.05
CA ASN A 155 0.74 2.23 -9.26
C ASN A 155 0.19 1.08 -10.11
N VAL A 156 -0.10 1.36 -11.38
CA VAL A 156 -0.70 0.38 -12.30
C VAL A 156 0.33 -0.60 -12.90
N HIS A 157 1.63 -0.28 -12.82
CA HIS A 157 2.69 -1.06 -13.43
C HIS A 157 3.26 -2.09 -12.45
N LEU A 158 3.38 -3.34 -12.89
CA LEU A 158 4.07 -4.39 -12.12
C LEU A 158 5.57 -4.43 -12.44
N ASP A 159 5.96 -4.03 -13.64
CA ASP A 159 7.36 -3.93 -14.07
C ASP A 159 8.03 -2.64 -13.57
N ARG A 160 9.31 -2.46 -13.91
CA ARG A 160 10.03 -1.21 -13.67
C ARG A 160 9.30 -0.08 -14.41
N SER A 161 9.13 1.06 -13.74
CA SER A 161 8.45 2.20 -14.34
C SER A 161 9.00 3.52 -13.80
N ALA A 162 8.98 4.54 -14.64
CA ALA A 162 9.07 5.93 -14.22
C ALA A 162 7.79 6.65 -14.64
N SER A 163 7.22 7.45 -13.75
CA SER A 163 5.97 8.17 -13.97
C SER A 163 6.10 9.63 -13.55
N ALA A 164 5.46 10.50 -14.31
CA ALA A 164 5.37 11.92 -14.01
C ALA A 164 3.90 12.34 -13.98
N ARG A 165 3.50 13.12 -12.98
CA ARG A 165 2.18 13.73 -12.88
C ARG A 165 2.32 15.23 -12.67
N LEU A 166 1.52 16.00 -13.38
CA LEU A 166 1.39 17.45 -13.21
C LEU A 166 -0.04 17.77 -12.85
N GLY A 167 -0.25 18.69 -11.93
CA GLY A 167 -1.58 19.12 -11.56
C GLY A 167 -1.64 20.57 -11.10
N PHE A 168 -2.87 21.08 -11.11
CA PHE A 168 -3.21 22.45 -10.75
C PHE A 168 -4.41 22.45 -9.80
N ALA A 169 -4.28 23.10 -8.66
CA ALA A 169 -5.35 23.22 -7.67
C ALA A 169 -6.36 24.30 -8.09
N LEU A 170 -7.63 23.91 -8.30
CA LEU A 170 -8.74 24.78 -8.64
C LEU A 170 -9.52 25.20 -7.37
N ARG A 171 -8.91 26.09 -6.56
CA ARG A 171 -9.38 26.54 -5.24
C ARG A 171 -9.20 25.54 -4.10
#